data_AF-A0A1X7TJX1-F1
#
_entry.id   AF-A0A1X7TJX1-F1
#
_cell.length_a   1.000
_cell.length_b   1.000
_cell.length_c   1.000
_cell.angle_alpha   90.00
_cell.angle_beta   90.00
_cell.angle_gamma   90.00
#
_symmetry.space_group_name_H-M   'P 1'
#
loop_
_entity.id
_entity.type
_entity.pdbx_description
1 polymer ?
#
loop_
_entity_poly.entity_id
_entity_poly.type
_entity_poly.pdbx_seq_one_letter_code
_entity_poly.pdbx_strand_id
1 'polypeptide(L)'
;MRPWVALTLTIAIWILSAVANSGPFYGLNEYVYDERFLLCYQRPNSLISLIIISVFFPCVTTAVIIVTSLWTFCFARSFFKDQSVIAGESVYASKKKRLFGVFGSMLLVYGICVVPGHVLFPLLEFIDLPPKLIICTWICFLFFTIASPIIQSYFRPEIKSVLVSRCPLLFTCVCCSCVHAVR
;
A
#
# COMPACT_ATOMS: atom_id res chain seq x y z
N MET A 1 16.24 -4.84 -12.97
CA MET A 1 16.03 -6.08 -12.19
C MET A 1 15.93 -7.22 -13.18
N ARG A 2 16.62 -8.35 -12.98
CA ARG A 2 16.44 -9.53 -13.85
C ARG A 2 15.09 -10.19 -13.51
N PRO A 3 14.29 -10.64 -14.50
CA PRO A 3 12.96 -11.22 -14.25
C PRO A 3 12.96 -12.35 -13.22
N TRP A 4 13.98 -13.22 -13.27
CA TRP A 4 14.13 -14.35 -12.33
C TRP A 4 14.30 -13.89 -10.88
N VAL A 5 14.97 -12.77 -10.61
CA VAL A 5 15.13 -12.24 -9.25
C VAL A 5 13.78 -11.80 -8.69
N ALA A 6 12.99 -11.10 -9.48
CA ALA A 6 11.65 -10.66 -9.07
C ALA A 6 10.72 -11.88 -8.83
N LEU A 7 10.82 -12.91 -9.66
CA LEU A 7 10.07 -14.15 -9.49
C LEU A 7 10.45 -14.86 -8.19
N THR A 8 11.75 -15.06 -7.92
CA THR A 8 12.22 -15.71 -6.69
C THR A 8 11.76 -14.96 -5.44
N LEU A 9 11.86 -13.63 -5.44
CA LEU A 9 11.38 -12.80 -4.32
C LEU A 9 9.86 -12.95 -4.12
N THR A 10 9.10 -12.95 -5.21
CA THR A 10 7.64 -13.11 -5.15
C THR A 10 7.29 -14.46 -4.53
N ILE A 11 7.88 -15.55 -5.03
CA ILE A 11 7.66 -16.91 -4.48
C ILE A 11 8.00 -16.96 -2.98
N ALA A 12 9.14 -16.40 -2.58
CA ALA A 12 9.56 -16.36 -1.19
C ALA A 12 8.55 -15.61 -0.31
N ILE A 13 8.03 -14.47 -0.76
CA ILE A 13 7.01 -13.68 -0.05
C ILE A 13 5.71 -14.47 0.11
N TRP A 14 5.27 -15.16 -0.94
CA TRP A 14 4.06 -16.00 -0.89
C TRP A 14 4.22 -17.17 0.08
N ILE A 15 5.35 -17.88 0.03
CA ILE A 15 5.64 -18.98 0.96
C ILE A 15 5.68 -18.47 2.40
N LEU A 16 6.37 -17.36 2.65
CA LEU A 16 6.45 -16.76 3.99
C LEU A 16 5.05 -16.35 4.49
N SER A 17 4.22 -15.78 3.63
CA SER A 17 2.85 -15.40 3.97
C SER A 17 1.99 -16.63 4.28
N ALA A 18 2.10 -17.69 3.49
CA ALA A 18 1.37 -18.93 3.73
C ALA A 18 1.78 -19.58 5.06
N VAL A 19 3.09 -19.65 5.33
CA VAL A 19 3.61 -20.19 6.60
C VAL A 19 3.12 -19.36 7.78
N ALA A 20 3.24 -18.03 7.72
CA ALA A 20 2.82 -17.14 8.80
C ALA A 20 1.31 -17.25 9.12
N ASN A 21 0.46 -17.40 8.10
CA ASN A 21 -0.98 -17.53 8.27
C ASN A 21 -1.44 -18.97 8.55
N SER A 22 -0.57 -19.98 8.39
CA SER A 22 -0.95 -21.38 8.65
C SER A 22 -0.95 -21.78 10.13
N GLY A 23 -0.48 -20.89 11.03
CA GLY A 23 -0.41 -21.13 12.47
C GLY A 23 -1.68 -21.73 13.11
N PRO A 24 -2.90 -21.27 12.76
CA PRO A 24 -4.13 -21.85 13.28
C PRO A 24 -4.30 -23.35 12.99
N PHE A 25 -3.79 -23.86 11.87
CA PHE A 25 -3.89 -25.29 11.51
C PHE A 25 -3.02 -26.20 12.39
N TYR A 26 -2.07 -25.63 13.12
CA TYR A 26 -1.16 -26.35 14.02
C TYR A 26 -1.46 -26.09 15.50
N GLY A 27 -2.61 -25.47 15.82
CA GLY A 27 -3.02 -25.16 17.20
C GLY A 27 -2.28 -23.99 17.85
N LEU A 28 -1.55 -23.17 17.07
CA LEU A 28 -0.93 -21.95 17.58
C LEU A 28 -1.93 -20.80 17.76
N ASN A 29 -3.09 -20.88 17.09
CA ASN A 29 -4.19 -19.91 17.07
C ASN A 29 -5.48 -20.59 16.62
N GLU A 30 -6.55 -19.82 16.51
CA GLU A 30 -7.83 -20.29 15.99
C GLU A 30 -8.37 -19.35 14.92
N TYR A 31 -8.93 -19.90 13.84
CA TYR A 31 -9.80 -19.14 12.95
C TYR A 31 -11.20 -19.17 13.53
N VAL A 32 -11.72 -18.00 13.90
CA VAL A 32 -13.04 -17.85 14.51
C VAL A 32 -13.92 -17.02 13.59
N TYR A 33 -15.15 -17.49 13.38
CA TYR A 33 -16.20 -16.71 12.75
C TYR A 33 -16.89 -15.86 13.80
N ASP A 34 -17.06 -14.57 13.51
CA ASP A 34 -17.75 -13.64 14.40
C ASP A 34 -19.00 -13.11 13.73
N GLU A 35 -20.15 -13.48 14.30
CA GLU A 35 -21.48 -13.12 13.80
C GLU A 35 -21.76 -11.61 13.88
N ARG A 36 -21.10 -10.89 14.80
CA ARG A 36 -21.30 -9.43 14.94
C ARG A 36 -20.65 -8.66 13.79
N PHE A 37 -19.54 -9.19 13.29
CA PHE A 37 -18.75 -8.57 12.22
C PHE A 37 -18.94 -9.26 10.86
N LEU A 38 -19.62 -10.42 10.83
CA LEU A 38 -19.85 -11.27 9.66
C LEU A 38 -18.56 -11.63 8.92
N LEU A 39 -17.47 -11.87 9.66
CA LEU A 39 -16.15 -12.17 9.11
C LEU A 39 -15.40 -13.21 9.93
N CYS A 40 -14.46 -13.90 9.28
CA CYS A 40 -13.52 -14.78 9.93
C CYS A 40 -12.23 -14.01 10.24
N TYR A 41 -11.72 -14.15 11.45
CA TYR A 41 -10.41 -13.63 11.83
C TYR A 41 -9.62 -14.64 12.63
N GLN A 42 -8.31 -14.40 12.71
CA GLN A 42 -7.41 -15.19 13.52
C GLN A 42 -7.42 -14.66 14.96
N ARG A 43 -7.89 -15.47 15.90
CA ARG A 43 -7.88 -15.16 17.32
C ARG A 43 -6.63 -15.75 17.98
N PRO A 44 -5.82 -14.95 18.71
CA PRO A 44 -4.74 -15.47 19.52
C PRO A 44 -5.27 -16.35 20.67
N ASN A 45 -4.63 -17.50 20.90
CA ASN A 45 -5.00 -18.40 22.01
C ASN A 45 -4.13 -18.20 23.28
N SER A 46 -3.10 -17.36 23.20
CA SER A 46 -2.14 -17.09 24.26
C SER A 46 -1.53 -15.71 24.11
N LEU A 47 -1.00 -15.14 25.20
CA LEU A 47 -0.31 -13.84 25.18
C LEU A 47 0.89 -13.84 24.23
N ILE A 48 1.62 -14.95 24.16
CA ILE A 48 2.77 -15.10 23.25
C ILE A 48 2.29 -15.01 21.79
N SER A 49 1.21 -15.71 21.46
CA SER A 49 0.66 -15.68 20.11
C SER A 49 0.13 -14.29 19.72
N LEU A 50 -0.51 -13.60 20.67
CA LEU A 50 -0.96 -12.21 20.50
C LEU A 50 0.22 -11.29 20.18
N ILE A 51 1.29 -11.35 20.96
CA ILE A 51 2.48 -10.52 20.74
C ILE A 51 3.10 -10.83 19.38
N ILE A 52 3.22 -12.10 19.00
CA ILE A 52 3.86 -12.50 17.74
C ILE A 52 3.02 -12.01 16.54
N ILE A 53 1.73 -12.31 16.51
CA ILE A 53 0.87 -12.14 15.32
C ILE A 53 0.27 -10.75 15.23
N SER A 54 -0.19 -10.18 16.34
CA SER A 54 -0.89 -8.90 16.32
C SER A 54 0.09 -7.72 16.45
N VAL A 55 1.31 -7.93 16.95
CA VAL A 55 2.28 -6.86 17.19
C VAL A 55 3.57 -7.06 16.40
N PHE A 56 4.33 -8.14 16.65
CA PHE A 56 5.69 -8.30 16.11
C PHE A 56 5.70 -8.41 14.59
N PHE A 57 5.01 -9.40 14.01
CA PHE A 57 4.97 -9.58 12.55
C PHE A 57 4.44 -8.34 11.81
N PRO A 58 3.31 -7.73 12.23
CA PRO A 58 2.80 -6.55 11.56
C PRO A 58 3.73 -5.33 11.71
N CYS A 59 4.32 -5.08 12.87
CA CYS A 59 5.28 -3.99 13.04
C CYS A 59 6.55 -4.19 12.21
N VAL A 60 7.09 -5.41 12.16
CA VAL A 60 8.28 -5.71 11.34
C VAL A 60 7.98 -5.50 9.86
N THR A 61 6.86 -6.02 9.36
CA THR A 61 6.47 -5.83 7.95
C THR A 61 6.22 -4.36 7.63
N THR A 62 5.57 -3.62 8.52
CA THR A 62 5.40 -2.16 8.43
C THR A 62 6.74 -1.44 8.34
N ALA A 63 7.67 -1.74 9.25
CA ALA A 63 8.98 -1.11 9.30
C ALA A 63 9.76 -1.40 8.02
N VAL A 64 9.74 -2.64 7.53
CA VAL A 64 10.37 -3.01 6.26
C VAL A 64 9.77 -2.22 5.10
N ILE A 65 8.44 -2.09 5.01
CA ILE A 65 7.78 -1.29 3.96
C ILE A 65 8.21 0.18 4.02
N ILE A 66 8.20 0.79 5.20
CA ILE A 66 8.57 2.20 5.37
C ILE A 66 10.04 2.40 5.00
N VAL A 67 10.94 1.60 5.57
CA VAL A 67 12.39 1.71 5.33
C VAL A 67 12.71 1.49 3.86
N THR A 68 12.20 0.42 3.24
CA THR A 68 12.45 0.13 1.83
C THR A 68 11.85 1.19 0.91
N SER A 69 10.67 1.72 1.22
CA SER A 69 10.03 2.79 0.45
C SER A 69 10.82 4.09 0.53
N LEU A 70 11.23 4.51 1.73
CA LEU A 70 12.05 5.70 1.94
C LEU A 70 13.42 5.56 1.27
N TRP A 71 14.07 4.41 1.45
CA TRP A 71 15.34 4.10 0.80
C TRP A 71 15.22 4.18 -0.73
N THR A 72 14.22 3.51 -1.31
CA THR A 72 13.99 3.50 -2.76
C THR A 72 13.67 4.89 -3.28
N PHE A 73 12.88 5.65 -2.53
CA PHE A 73 12.56 7.04 -2.85
C PHE A 73 13.82 7.92 -2.85
N CYS A 74 14.64 7.86 -1.80
CA CYS A 74 15.88 8.60 -1.69
C CYS A 74 16.86 8.24 -2.80
N PHE A 75 17.03 6.95 -3.08
CA PHE A 75 17.87 6.46 -4.16
C PHE A 75 17.39 6.97 -5.53
N ALA A 76 16.11 6.80 -5.85
CA ALA A 76 15.55 7.25 -7.12
C ALA A 76 15.62 8.78 -7.28
N ARG A 77 15.40 9.52 -6.19
CA ARG A 77 15.54 10.99 -6.16
C ARG A 77 16.99 11.40 -6.45
N SER A 78 17.96 10.76 -5.82
CA SER A 78 19.38 11.02 -6.08
C SER A 78 19.73 10.73 -7.53
N PHE A 79 19.35 9.56 -8.02
CA PHE A 79 19.60 9.15 -9.40
C PHE A 79 19.02 10.15 -10.42
N PHE A 80 17.78 10.60 -10.24
CA PHE A 80 17.20 11.61 -11.13
C PHE A 80 17.88 12.97 -11.04
N LYS A 81 18.38 13.35 -9.85
CA LYS A 81 19.15 14.58 -9.70
C LYS A 81 20.43 14.50 -10.54
N ASP A 82 21.18 13.42 -10.42
CA ASP A 82 22.45 13.25 -11.14
C ASP A 82 22.23 13.24 -12.66
N GLN A 83 21.19 12.55 -13.14
CA GLN A 83 20.81 12.54 -14.55
C GLN A 83 20.31 13.89 -15.06
N SER A 84 19.64 14.69 -14.22
CA SER A 84 19.14 16.02 -14.60
C SER A 84 20.24 17.06 -14.77
N VAL A 85 21.39 16.90 -14.10
CA VAL A 85 22.57 17.75 -14.30
C VAL A 85 23.15 17.55 -15.71
N ILE A 86 23.07 16.33 -16.25
CA ILE A 86 23.66 15.98 -17.55
C ILE A 86 22.72 16.35 -18.71
N ALA A 87 21.42 16.05 -18.60
CA ALA A 87 20.47 16.23 -19.71
C ALA A 87 19.55 17.46 -19.58
N GLY A 88 19.71 18.27 -18.53
CA GLY A 88 18.88 19.44 -18.22
C GLY A 88 17.66 19.12 -17.34
N GLU A 89 17.31 20.07 -16.46
CA GLU A 89 16.23 19.89 -15.47
C GLU A 89 14.83 19.72 -16.07
N SER A 90 14.56 20.35 -17.23
CA SER A 90 13.23 20.34 -17.87
C SER A 90 12.76 18.93 -18.25
N VAL A 91 13.69 18.06 -18.67
CA VAL A 91 13.40 16.67 -19.08
C VAL A 91 13.00 15.79 -17.89
N TYR A 92 13.58 16.04 -16.71
CA TYR A 92 13.38 15.23 -15.52
C TYR A 92 12.35 15.78 -14.53
N ALA A 93 11.89 17.03 -14.70
CA ALA A 93 10.91 17.67 -13.82
C ALA A 93 9.62 16.83 -13.66
N SER A 94 9.09 16.30 -14.76
CA SER A 94 7.89 15.44 -14.74
C SER A 94 8.14 14.10 -14.02
N LYS A 95 9.30 13.46 -14.27
CA LYS A 95 9.69 12.19 -13.63
C LYS A 95 9.87 12.35 -12.12
N LYS A 96 10.47 13.46 -11.68
CA LYS A 96 10.65 13.79 -10.25
C LYS A 96 9.32 14.01 -9.53
N LYS A 97 8.39 14.77 -10.12
CA LYS A 97 7.03 14.96 -9.56
C LYS A 97 6.28 13.63 -9.43
N ARG A 98 6.36 12.78 -10.46
CA ARG A 98 5.77 11.44 -10.44
C ARG A 98 6.33 10.57 -9.31
N LEU A 99 7.65 10.61 -9.09
CA LEU A 99 8.29 9.85 -8.01
C LEU A 99 7.73 10.23 -6.63
N PHE A 100 7.67 11.53 -6.32
CA PHE A 100 7.05 12.02 -5.08
C PHE A 100 5.57 11.62 -4.98
N GLY A 101 4.85 11.69 -6.11
CA GLY A 101 3.45 11.29 -6.18
C GLY A 101 3.24 9.82 -5.79
N VAL A 102 3.96 8.89 -6.41
CA VAL A 102 3.81 7.44 -6.14
C VAL A 102 4.18 7.10 -4.70
N PHE A 103 5.37 7.48 -4.25
CA PHE A 103 5.85 7.11 -2.91
C PHE A 103 5.06 7.82 -1.80
N GLY A 104 4.73 9.10 -1.98
CA GLY A 104 3.96 9.87 -1.01
C GLY A 104 2.53 9.36 -0.87
N SER A 105 1.83 9.12 -1.99
CA SER A 105 0.45 8.60 -1.95
C SER A 105 0.38 7.18 -1.38
N MET A 106 1.35 6.32 -1.71
CA MET A 106 1.44 4.99 -1.11
C MET A 106 1.64 5.04 0.40
N LEU A 107 2.53 5.91 0.89
CA LEU A 107 2.76 6.07 2.32
C LEU A 107 1.54 6.61 3.05
N LEU A 108 0.79 7.55 2.43
CA LEU A 108 -0.47 8.06 2.97
C LEU A 108 -1.53 6.95 3.06
N VAL A 109 -1.71 6.16 2.01
CA VAL A 109 -2.64 5.03 2.02
C VAL A 109 -2.26 4.00 3.07
N TYR A 110 -0.97 3.71 3.20
CA TYR A 110 -0.47 2.83 4.26
C TYR A 110 -0.81 3.38 5.66
N GLY A 111 -0.57 4.68 5.89
CA GLY A 111 -0.91 5.35 7.14
C GLY A 111 -2.40 5.32 7.48
N ILE A 112 -3.28 5.53 6.49
CA ILE A 112 -4.73 5.60 6.72
C ILE A 112 -5.36 4.21 6.80
N CYS A 113 -4.92 3.28 5.97
CA CYS A 113 -5.58 1.98 5.82
C CYS A 113 -5.01 0.92 6.77
N VAL A 114 -3.72 0.99 7.11
CA VAL A 114 -3.02 -0.11 7.80
C VAL A 114 -2.76 0.21 9.28
N VAL A 115 -2.31 1.43 9.59
CA VAL A 115 -1.95 1.82 10.97
C VAL A 115 -3.13 1.73 11.95
N PRO A 116 -4.38 2.16 11.62
CA PRO A 116 -5.49 2.03 12.56
C PRO A 116 -5.76 0.57 12.97
N GLY A 117 -5.61 -0.37 12.04
CA GLY A 117 -5.74 -1.80 12.33
C GLY A 117 -4.67 -2.28 13.31
N HIS A 118 -3.41 -1.89 13.10
CA HIS A 118 -2.31 -2.28 13.99
C HIS A 118 -2.45 -1.72 15.42
N VAL A 119 -3.10 -0.58 15.59
CA VAL A 119 -3.34 -0.01 16.93
C VAL A 119 -4.58 -0.64 17.57
N LEU A 120 -5.69 -0.72 16.82
CA LEU A 120 -6.99 -1.11 17.38
C LEU A 120 -7.12 -2.62 17.57
N PHE A 121 -6.56 -3.45 16.69
CA PHE A 121 -6.73 -4.91 16.82
C PHE A 121 -6.09 -5.49 18.08
N PRO A 122 -4.86 -5.11 18.50
CA PRO A 122 -4.34 -5.53 19.80
C PRO A 122 -5.15 -4.99 20.98
N LEU A 123 -5.70 -3.78 20.87
CA LEU A 123 -6.51 -3.17 21.93
C LEU A 123 -7.83 -3.94 22.19
N LEU A 124 -8.39 -4.62 21.19
CA LEU A 124 -9.61 -5.43 21.34
C LEU A 124 -9.49 -6.54 22.39
N GLU A 125 -8.27 -7.00 22.66
CA GLU A 125 -8.02 -8.04 23.66
C GLU A 125 -8.03 -7.49 25.10
N PHE A 126 -7.95 -6.17 25.27
CA PHE A 126 -7.86 -5.51 26.58
C PHE A 126 -9.07 -4.63 26.90
N ILE A 127 -9.73 -4.07 25.89
CA ILE A 127 -10.84 -3.13 26.07
C ILE A 127 -11.98 -3.41 25.09
N ASP A 128 -13.20 -3.17 25.54
CA ASP A 128 -14.38 -3.22 24.69
C ASP A 128 -14.44 -1.99 23.76
N LEU A 129 -14.28 -2.23 22.46
CA LEU A 129 -14.38 -1.19 21.43
C LEU A 129 -15.77 -1.19 20.77
N PRO A 130 -16.30 -0.02 20.37
CA PRO A 130 -17.59 0.04 19.67
C PRO A 130 -17.57 -0.77 18.36
N PRO A 131 -18.58 -1.62 18.09
CA PRO A 131 -18.62 -2.45 16.88
C PRO A 131 -18.48 -1.66 15.57
N LYS A 132 -19.06 -0.45 15.52
CA LYS A 132 -18.95 0.45 14.37
C LYS A 132 -17.49 0.83 14.06
N LEU A 133 -16.69 1.08 15.10
CA LEU A 133 -15.28 1.44 14.93
C LEU A 133 -14.50 0.25 14.34
N ILE A 134 -14.75 -0.96 14.85
CA ILE A 134 -14.11 -2.20 14.38
C ILE A 134 -14.41 -2.44 12.90
N ILE A 135 -15.69 -2.35 12.51
CA ILE A 135 -16.11 -2.54 11.11
C ILE A 135 -15.46 -1.50 10.19
N CYS A 136 -15.46 -0.21 10.60
CA CYS A 136 -14.78 0.84 9.84
C CYS A 136 -13.29 0.54 9.66
N THR A 137 -12.60 0.08 10.71
CA THR A 137 -11.18 -0.29 10.64
C THR A 137 -10.94 -1.45 9.67
N TRP A 138 -11.79 -2.48 9.68
CA TRP A 138 -11.70 -3.58 8.72
C TRP A 138 -11.92 -3.11 7.27
N ILE A 139 -12.94 -2.27 7.03
CA ILE A 139 -13.20 -1.71 5.70
C ILE A 139 -12.00 -0.90 5.20
N CYS A 140 -11.45 -0.03 6.06
CA CYS A 140 -10.25 0.74 5.73
C CYS A 140 -9.05 -0.16 5.42
N PHE A 141 -8.85 -1.22 6.21
CA PHE A 141 -7.77 -2.18 5.98
C PHE A 141 -7.94 -2.90 4.63
N LEU A 142 -9.14 -3.39 4.32
CA LEU A 142 -9.42 -4.06 3.04
C LEU A 142 -9.29 -3.10 1.85
N PHE A 143 -9.64 -1.82 2.02
CA PHE A 143 -9.50 -0.80 0.99
C PHE A 143 -8.05 -0.62 0.51
N PHE A 144 -7.05 -0.96 1.32
CA PHE A 144 -5.64 -0.97 0.93
C PHE A 144 -5.39 -1.78 -0.36
N THR A 145 -6.07 -2.92 -0.51
CA THR A 145 -5.95 -3.82 -1.68
C THR A 145 -6.46 -3.17 -2.98
N ILE A 146 -7.37 -2.21 -2.87
CA ILE A 146 -7.95 -1.46 -3.99
C ILE A 146 -7.17 -0.17 -4.23
N ALA A 147 -6.83 0.55 -3.17
CA ALA A 147 -6.15 1.84 -3.25
C ALA A 147 -4.75 1.70 -3.87
N SER A 148 -4.03 0.63 -3.53
CA SER A 148 -2.67 0.37 -4.02
C SER A 148 -2.60 0.31 -5.56
N PRO A 149 -3.35 -0.58 -6.27
CA PRO A 149 -3.32 -0.61 -7.72
C PRO A 149 -3.86 0.66 -8.38
N ILE A 150 -4.84 1.35 -7.77
CA ILE A 150 -5.34 2.64 -8.28
C ILE A 150 -4.23 3.69 -8.28
N ILE A 151 -3.49 3.83 -7.17
CA ILE A 151 -2.37 4.76 -7.08
C ILE A 151 -1.30 4.42 -8.12
N GLN A 152 -0.89 3.16 -8.22
CA GLN A 152 0.13 2.76 -9.19
C GLN A 152 -0.32 3.05 -10.63
N SER A 153 -1.60 2.85 -10.92
CA SER A 153 -2.16 3.07 -12.26
C SER A 153 -2.27 4.56 -12.60
N TYR A 154 -2.69 5.39 -11.64
CA TYR A 154 -2.83 6.84 -11.83
C TYR A 154 -1.52 7.52 -12.24
N PHE A 155 -0.40 7.07 -11.67
CA PHE A 155 0.92 7.63 -11.98
C PHE A 155 1.59 6.98 -13.21
N ARG A 156 1.03 5.93 -13.81
CA ARG A 156 1.56 5.33 -15.06
C ARG A 156 1.17 6.16 -16.29
N PRO A 157 2.14 6.74 -17.02
CA PRO A 157 1.84 7.58 -18.17
C PRO A 157 1.16 6.82 -19.32
N GLU A 158 1.42 5.52 -19.44
CA GLU A 158 0.81 4.65 -20.46
C GLU A 158 -0.70 4.47 -20.22
N ILE A 159 -1.10 4.34 -18.95
CA ILE A 159 -2.52 4.24 -18.58
C ILE A 159 -3.18 5.61 -18.72
N LYS A 160 -2.49 6.67 -18.28
CA LYS A 160 -2.98 8.04 -18.38
C LYS A 160 -3.24 8.45 -19.83
N SER A 161 -2.35 8.12 -20.77
CA SER A 161 -2.55 8.46 -22.18
C SER A 161 -3.76 7.75 -22.79
N VAL A 162 -3.98 6.48 -22.45
CA VAL A 162 -5.19 5.74 -22.85
C VAL A 162 -6.44 6.39 -22.27
N LEU A 163 -6.45 6.74 -20.97
CA LEU A 163 -7.62 7.37 -20.35
C LEU A 163 -7.94 8.73 -20.98
N VAL A 164 -6.94 9.57 -21.24
CA VAL A 164 -7.12 10.87 -21.89
C VAL A 164 -7.68 10.69 -23.30
N SER A 165 -7.21 9.70 -24.05
CA SER A 165 -7.72 9.43 -25.41
C SER A 165 -9.17 8.94 -25.44
N ARG A 166 -9.60 8.17 -24.42
CA ARG A 166 -10.93 7.55 -24.37
C ARG A 166 -11.97 8.39 -23.62
N CYS A 167 -11.53 9.19 -22.65
CA CYS A 167 -12.37 10.03 -21.81
C CYS A 167 -11.79 11.45 -21.70
N PRO A 168 -11.70 12.22 -22.81
CA PRO A 168 -11.05 13.52 -22.81
C PRO A 168 -11.65 14.50 -21.80
N LEU A 169 -12.97 14.45 -21.61
CA LEU A 169 -13.74 15.34 -20.71
C LEU A 169 -13.37 15.24 -19.23
N LEU A 170 -12.82 14.11 -18.76
CA LEU A 170 -12.43 13.92 -17.35
C LEU A 170 -11.02 14.47 -17.03
N PHE A 171 -10.19 14.73 -18.05
CA PHE A 171 -8.77 15.05 -17.87
C PHE A 171 -8.30 16.30 -18.64
N THR A 172 -9.12 16.88 -19.51
CA THR A 172 -8.90 18.24 -20.00
C THR A 172 -9.18 19.22 -18.87
N CYS A 173 -8.10 19.83 -18.36
CA CYS A 173 -8.22 21.11 -17.66
C CYS A 173 -8.94 22.08 -18.60
N VAL A 174 -10.06 22.66 -18.17
CA VAL A 174 -10.85 23.65 -18.95
C VAL A 174 -9.96 24.78 -19.48
N CYS A 175 -8.84 25.06 -18.81
CA CYS A 175 -7.85 26.06 -19.25
C CYS A 175 -7.05 25.68 -20.50
N CYS A 176 -6.88 24.39 -20.83
CA CYS A 176 -6.10 23.96 -22.01
C CYS A 176 -6.92 23.91 -23.30
N SER A 177 -8.25 23.80 -23.21
CA SER A 177 -9.13 23.81 -24.39
C SER A 177 -9.16 25.18 -25.08
N CYS A 178 -8.81 26.27 -24.39
CA CYS A 178 -8.76 27.60 -24.99
C CYS A 178 -7.54 27.86 -25.88
N VAL A 179 -6.47 27.06 -25.79
CA VAL A 179 -5.24 27.29 -26.57
C VAL A 179 -5.35 26.72 -28.00
N HIS A 180 -6.27 25.77 -28.23
CA HIS A 180 -6.49 25.19 -29.56
C HIS A 180 -7.65 25.83 -30.35
N ALA A 181 -8.35 26.82 -29.78
CA ALA A 181 -9.46 27.53 -30.45
C ALA A 181 -9.05 28.82 -31.16
N VAL A 182 -7.75 29.15 -31.19
CA VAL A 182 -7.20 30.29 -31.96
C VAL A 182 -6.27 29.77 -33.04
N ARG A 183 -6.85 29.19 -34.09
CA ARG A 183 -6.26 29.18 -35.43
C ARG A 183 -7.33 28.98 -36.49
#